data_AF-K2G937-F1
#
_entry.id   AF-K2G937-F1
#
_cell.length_a   1.000
_cell.length_b   1.000
_cell.length_c   1.000
_cell.angle_alpha   90.00
_cell.angle_beta   90.00
_cell.angle_gamma   90.00
#
_symmetry.space_group_name_H-M   'P 1'
#
loop_
_entity.id
_entity.type
_entity.pdbx_description
1 polymer ?
#
loop_
_entity_poly.entity_id
_entity_poly.type
_entity_poly.pdbx_seq_one_letter_code
_entity_poly.pdbx_strand_id
1 'polypeptide(L)'
;MKTLVMYALVLLSTLFTLGCADEEAASTPEQPAETEEVASEETTQEEKPEPQEEKEETQTSDTPTESTEEVVEASEEAENPEVQESSKEAEKDLFSGYERIDVDGGDQSGDRASRVVVDIGHGDREYWAFTNEHGQLIKVLAEEIIPQDDASEPVLSNGRYFWDEAKVPGVESDTLDEGHVIADSLGGVSNAYNITPQESTLNRHGDQAYLEDAIRNAGGATDFEAIITYPSTDTQIPSHYQYTYTIMGNEVVDSFDNVNPDEVNESLNETTEDPPEEPASQENGEVSEVDTNGNGQVTIAEAEDAGYSMPIVEGHWLYPYMRDNNGNGMVGE
;
A
#
# COMPACT_ATOMS: atom_id res chain seq x y z
N MET A 1 10.46 55.76 -5.90
CA MET A 1 11.89 56.11 -5.73
C MET A 1 12.35 55.59 -4.37
N LYS A 2 13.42 54.78 -4.36
CA LYS A 2 14.33 54.43 -3.24
C LYS A 2 13.82 53.33 -2.27
N THR A 3 14.19 52.06 -2.50
CA THR A 3 15.36 51.28 -1.98
C THR A 3 14.96 50.53 -0.70
N LEU A 4 14.78 49.20 -0.65
CA LEU A 4 15.70 48.06 -0.89
C LEU A 4 16.90 48.10 0.05
N VAL A 5 16.97 47.12 0.97
CA VAL A 5 18.13 46.55 1.72
C VAL A 5 17.58 45.83 2.97
N MET A 6 18.05 44.70 3.48
CA MET A 6 18.83 43.53 3.04
C MET A 6 18.98 42.68 4.32
N TYR A 7 18.80 41.37 4.22
CA TYR A 7 19.12 40.37 5.26
C TYR A 7 20.57 40.48 5.77
N ALA A 8 20.84 40.15 7.04
CA ALA A 8 22.08 39.45 7.46
C ALA A 8 22.12 39.04 8.96
N LEU A 9 22.34 37.73 9.15
CA LEU A 9 23.21 37.08 10.13
C LEU A 9 23.02 37.31 11.64
N VAL A 10 22.53 36.27 12.33
CA VAL A 10 22.89 35.96 13.72
C VAL A 10 23.89 34.81 13.71
N LEU A 11 25.14 35.11 14.10
CA LEU A 11 26.24 34.15 14.26
C LEU A 11 26.59 34.04 15.76
N LEU A 12 26.61 32.80 16.22
CA LEU A 12 27.53 32.20 17.20
C LEU A 12 27.60 32.75 18.64
N SER A 13 27.26 31.88 19.58
CA SER A 13 27.90 31.81 20.90
C SER A 13 27.93 30.34 21.35
N THR A 14 29.04 29.66 21.06
CA THR A 14 29.40 28.37 21.64
C THR A 14 29.90 28.57 23.07
N LEU A 15 29.41 27.76 24.01
CA LEU A 15 30.07 27.52 25.30
C LEU A 15 30.18 26.01 25.55
N PHE A 16 31.38 25.67 26.05
CA PHE A 16 32.02 24.38 26.23
C PHE A 16 31.33 23.43 27.21
N THR A 17 31.39 22.12 26.92
CA THR A 17 31.61 21.07 27.93
C THR A 17 32.59 20.00 27.41
N LEU A 18 33.88 20.13 27.76
CA LEU A 18 34.70 18.97 28.16
C LEU A 18 34.17 18.57 29.56
N GLY A 19 33.97 17.32 29.96
CA GLY A 19 34.57 16.05 29.55
C GLY A 19 34.92 15.32 30.85
N CYS A 20 34.44 14.08 31.01
CA CYS A 20 35.03 13.07 31.90
C CYS A 20 34.67 11.70 31.32
N ALA A 21 35.72 10.94 31.04
CA ALA A 21 35.73 9.56 30.63
C ALA A 21 35.75 8.63 31.85
N ASP A 22 35.32 7.38 31.67
CA ASP A 22 35.92 6.12 32.15
C ASP A 22 34.97 4.99 31.68
N GLU A 23 35.28 4.29 30.59
CA GLU A 23 36.09 3.05 30.43
C GLU A 23 35.33 1.73 30.73
N GLU A 24 35.19 0.95 29.64
CA GLU A 24 35.09 -0.52 29.44
C GLU A 24 34.63 -1.48 30.57
N ALA A 25 33.67 -2.36 30.23
CA ALA A 25 33.93 -3.81 30.01
C ALA A 25 32.64 -4.60 29.71
N ALA A 26 32.76 -5.59 28.83
CA ALA A 26 31.71 -6.50 28.36
C ALA A 26 31.43 -7.71 29.29
N SER A 27 30.18 -8.18 29.36
CA SER A 27 29.76 -9.61 29.29
C SER A 27 28.28 -9.82 29.66
N THR A 28 27.55 -10.47 28.75
CA THR A 28 26.28 -11.22 28.86
C THR A 28 26.47 -12.51 29.73
N PRO A 29 25.46 -13.37 30.06
CA PRO A 29 23.98 -13.28 30.26
C PRO A 29 23.54 -13.73 31.69
N GLU A 30 22.23 -13.64 32.01
CA GLU A 30 21.37 -14.71 32.60
C GLU A 30 20.15 -14.15 33.37
N GLN A 31 18.97 -14.56 32.89
CA GLN A 31 17.63 -14.65 33.51
C GLN A 31 17.60 -15.83 34.54
N PRO A 32 16.55 -16.19 35.34
CA PRO A 32 15.19 -15.67 35.64
C PRO A 32 14.85 -15.56 37.16
N ALA A 33 13.55 -15.31 37.43
CA ALA A 33 12.73 -15.88 38.53
C ALA A 33 12.66 -14.98 39.78
N GLU A 34 11.53 -14.35 40.12
CA GLU A 34 10.18 -14.84 40.48
C GLU A 34 9.96 -14.47 41.96
N THR A 35 8.77 -13.92 42.25
CA THR A 35 7.99 -14.04 43.50
C THR A 35 8.64 -13.57 44.82
N GLU A 36 7.95 -13.03 45.83
CA GLU A 36 6.53 -12.87 46.13
C GLU A 36 6.40 -11.78 47.23
N GLU A 37 5.18 -11.27 47.31
CA GLU A 37 4.48 -10.57 48.39
C GLU A 37 5.09 -10.52 49.81
N VAL A 38 4.94 -9.38 50.49
CA VAL A 38 4.29 -9.33 51.81
C VAL A 38 3.53 -8.00 51.97
N ALA A 39 2.21 -8.11 52.17
CA ALA A 39 1.31 -7.06 52.59
C ALA A 39 1.53 -6.66 54.07
N SER A 40 1.24 -5.41 54.42
CA SER A 40 0.87 -5.03 55.79
C SER A 40 -0.11 -3.87 55.74
N GLU A 41 -1.35 -4.18 56.08
CA GLU A 41 -2.47 -3.27 56.30
C GLU A 41 -2.18 -2.29 57.45
N GLU A 42 -2.65 -1.04 57.33
CA GLU A 42 -3.54 -0.50 58.37
C GLU A 42 -4.41 0.64 57.83
N THR A 43 -5.70 0.48 58.09
CA THR A 43 -6.85 1.33 57.77
C THR A 43 -6.83 2.66 58.51
N THR A 44 -7.29 3.76 57.90
CA THR A 44 -8.35 4.65 58.44
C THR A 44 -8.92 5.55 57.34
N GLN A 45 -10.25 5.63 57.36
CA GLN A 45 -11.22 6.24 56.45
C GLN A 45 -11.25 7.77 56.42
N GLU A 46 -11.80 8.26 55.30
CA GLU A 46 -12.67 9.45 55.10
C GLU A 46 -12.02 10.84 55.32
N GLU A 47 -12.26 11.87 54.49
CA GLU A 47 -13.51 12.28 53.85
C GLU A 47 -13.20 13.28 52.70
N LYS A 48 -14.00 13.24 51.61
CA LYS A 48 -14.09 14.27 50.56
C LYS A 48 -14.75 15.54 51.15
N PRO A 49 -14.43 16.75 50.69
CA PRO A 49 -15.34 17.40 49.74
C PRO A 49 -14.66 18.30 48.68
N GLU A 50 -15.28 18.36 47.50
CA GLU A 50 -15.29 19.52 46.58
C GLU A 50 -16.56 20.35 46.89
N PRO A 51 -16.91 21.41 46.14
CA PRO A 51 -16.18 22.61 45.69
C PRO A 51 -16.94 23.89 46.12
N GLN A 52 -16.43 25.11 45.90
CA GLN A 52 -17.32 26.26 45.68
C GLN A 52 -16.67 27.52 45.06
N GLU A 53 -17.51 28.14 44.23
CA GLU A 53 -17.40 29.39 43.46
C GLU A 53 -17.19 30.65 44.32
N GLU A 54 -16.72 31.74 43.70
CA GLU A 54 -17.26 33.07 43.99
C GLU A 54 -17.30 33.97 42.73
N LYS A 55 -18.45 34.62 42.55
CA LYS A 55 -18.82 35.63 41.55
C LYS A 55 -18.55 37.05 42.08
N GLU A 56 -18.30 38.00 41.17
CA GLU A 56 -18.84 39.38 41.12
C GLU A 56 -18.58 39.88 39.67
N GLU A 57 -19.55 40.17 38.77
CA GLU A 57 -20.51 41.30 38.67
C GLU A 57 -19.87 42.69 38.95
N THR A 58 -20.01 43.78 38.17
CA THR A 58 -20.93 44.16 37.08
C THR A 58 -20.44 45.42 36.30
N GLN A 59 -20.97 45.58 35.07
CA GLN A 59 -21.52 46.81 34.43
C GLN A 59 -20.71 47.82 33.55
N THR A 60 -20.97 47.69 32.23
CA THR A 60 -21.54 48.66 31.23
C THR A 60 -20.81 49.95 30.83
N SER A 61 -20.63 50.15 29.51
CA SER A 61 -21.38 51.14 28.69
C SER A 61 -20.91 51.17 27.21
N ASP A 62 -21.87 50.89 26.32
CA ASP A 62 -22.23 51.52 25.03
C ASP A 62 -21.24 51.67 23.83
N THR A 63 -21.68 51.03 22.73
CA THR A 63 -21.48 51.19 21.26
C THR A 63 -21.89 52.64 20.82
N PRO A 64 -21.65 53.20 19.58
CA PRO A 64 -21.65 52.47 18.29
C PRO A 64 -20.88 53.06 17.06
N THR A 65 -21.02 52.34 15.91
CA THR A 65 -21.04 52.87 14.50
C THR A 65 -19.65 53.03 13.84
N GLU A 66 -19.32 52.64 12.59
CA GLU A 66 -20.03 52.28 11.35
C GLU A 66 -19.02 51.71 10.31
N SER A 67 -19.53 50.95 9.32
CA SER A 67 -19.12 50.96 7.88
C SER A 67 -17.70 50.49 7.46
N THR A 68 -17.46 49.75 6.37
CA THR A 68 -18.29 49.10 5.31
C THR A 68 -17.36 48.22 4.45
N GLU A 69 -17.95 47.21 3.79
CA GLU A 69 -17.65 46.65 2.44
C GLU A 69 -16.28 46.00 2.15
N GLU A 70 -16.24 44.67 1.99
CA GLU A 70 -16.44 43.89 0.73
C GLU A 70 -15.23 43.95 -0.23
N VAL A 71 -14.55 42.81 -0.43
CA VAL A 71 -14.47 42.12 -1.73
C VAL A 71 -14.27 40.62 -1.44
N VAL A 72 -15.32 39.84 -1.64
CA VAL A 72 -15.26 38.39 -1.85
C VAL A 72 -15.22 38.18 -3.37
N GLU A 73 -14.11 37.70 -3.90
CA GLU A 73 -14.11 37.15 -5.27
C GLU A 73 -14.50 35.68 -5.16
N ALA A 74 -15.81 35.44 -5.20
CA ALA A 74 -16.38 34.15 -5.53
C ALA A 74 -16.25 33.96 -7.05
N SER A 75 -15.33 33.10 -7.47
CA SER A 75 -15.35 32.49 -8.78
C SER A 75 -16.52 31.50 -8.81
N GLU A 76 -17.69 31.98 -9.26
CA GLU A 76 -18.78 31.12 -9.71
C GLU A 76 -18.31 30.37 -10.97
N GLU A 77 -17.74 29.20 -10.76
CA GLU A 77 -17.70 28.16 -11.77
C GLU A 77 -19.15 27.73 -12.00
N ALA A 78 -19.66 28.03 -13.20
CA ALA A 78 -21.01 27.65 -13.60
C ALA A 78 -21.06 26.12 -13.77
N GLU A 79 -21.29 25.41 -12.67
CA GLU A 79 -21.62 24.00 -12.71
C GLU A 79 -22.92 23.81 -13.50
N ASN A 80 -22.81 23.04 -14.58
CA ASN A 80 -23.93 22.69 -15.43
C ASN A 80 -24.90 21.79 -14.64
N PRO A 81 -26.16 22.20 -14.37
CA PRO A 81 -27.10 21.44 -13.55
C PRO A 81 -27.45 20.06 -14.14
N GLU A 82 -27.21 19.85 -15.43
CA GLU A 82 -27.48 18.58 -16.12
C GLU A 82 -26.44 17.48 -15.78
N VAL A 83 -25.20 17.86 -15.41
CA VAL A 83 -24.15 16.92 -15.00
C VAL A 83 -24.32 16.47 -13.55
N GLN A 84 -24.73 17.39 -12.66
CA GLN A 84 -24.97 17.09 -11.25
C GLN A 84 -26.18 16.19 -10.98
N GLU A 85 -27.24 16.26 -11.80
CA GLU A 85 -28.37 15.33 -11.64
C GLU A 85 -28.02 13.93 -12.14
N SER A 86 -27.24 13.82 -13.22
CA SER A 86 -26.77 12.53 -13.76
C SER A 86 -25.79 11.82 -12.80
N SER A 87 -24.87 12.55 -12.16
CA SER A 87 -23.93 11.97 -11.18
C SER A 87 -24.66 11.52 -9.92
N LYS A 88 -25.60 12.32 -9.40
CA LYS A 88 -26.43 11.95 -8.23
C LYS A 88 -27.35 10.76 -8.48
N GLU A 89 -27.76 10.51 -9.72
CA GLU A 89 -28.56 9.33 -10.07
C GLU A 89 -27.69 8.07 -10.23
N ALA A 90 -26.49 8.21 -10.80
CA ALA A 90 -25.49 7.14 -10.87
C ALA A 90 -24.96 6.72 -9.49
N GLU A 91 -24.67 7.67 -8.60
CA GLU A 91 -24.27 7.37 -7.21
C GLU A 91 -25.36 6.64 -6.42
N LYS A 92 -26.63 7.02 -6.62
CA LYS A 92 -27.76 6.35 -5.96
C LYS A 92 -27.89 4.88 -6.36
N ASP A 93 -27.49 4.54 -7.58
CA ASP A 93 -27.43 3.14 -8.03
C ASP A 93 -26.21 2.43 -7.45
N LEU A 94 -25.05 3.11 -7.41
CA LEU A 94 -23.80 2.56 -6.88
C LEU A 94 -23.90 2.08 -5.42
N PHE A 95 -24.59 2.87 -4.58
CA PHE A 95 -24.74 2.58 -3.15
C PHE A 95 -26.03 1.80 -2.81
N SER A 96 -26.74 1.28 -3.82
CA SER A 96 -27.98 0.55 -3.61
C SER A 96 -27.77 -0.67 -2.70
N GLY A 97 -28.49 -0.69 -1.57
CA GLY A 97 -28.40 -1.77 -0.57
C GLY A 97 -27.39 -1.53 0.55
N TYR A 98 -26.69 -0.39 0.56
CA TYR A 98 -25.76 0.01 1.61
C TYR A 98 -26.24 1.25 2.35
N GLU A 99 -25.99 1.30 3.67
CA GLU A 99 -26.16 2.52 4.46
C GLU A 99 -24.87 3.35 4.41
N ARG A 100 -24.95 4.61 3.97
CA ARG A 100 -23.80 5.52 4.02
C ARG A 100 -23.62 6.01 5.45
N ILE A 101 -22.42 5.84 5.99
CA ILE A 101 -22.02 6.38 7.29
C ILE A 101 -20.76 7.21 7.15
N ASP A 102 -20.59 8.17 8.06
CA ASP A 102 -19.37 8.97 8.16
C ASP A 102 -18.53 8.45 9.32
N VAL A 103 -17.25 8.20 9.06
CA VAL A 103 -16.28 7.69 10.03
C VAL A 103 -15.06 8.58 9.97
N ASP A 104 -14.57 9.02 11.12
CA ASP A 104 -13.37 9.85 11.17
C ASP A 104 -12.19 9.11 10.55
N GLY A 105 -11.41 9.77 9.70
CA GLY A 105 -10.30 9.14 8.98
C GLY A 105 -9.18 8.62 9.90
N GLY A 106 -9.08 9.16 11.13
CA GLY A 106 -8.14 8.72 12.15
C GLY A 106 -8.79 7.88 13.25
N ASP A 107 -10.03 7.43 13.07
CA ASP A 107 -10.68 6.53 14.04
C ASP A 107 -9.93 5.19 14.07
N GLN A 108 -9.32 4.93 15.22
CA GLN A 108 -8.52 3.73 15.43
C GLN A 108 -9.33 2.51 15.85
N SER A 109 -10.64 2.67 16.06
CA SER A 109 -11.54 1.55 16.32
C SER A 109 -11.40 0.51 15.21
N GLY A 110 -11.27 -0.77 15.59
CA GLY A 110 -11.25 -1.89 14.65
C GLY A 110 -12.64 -2.37 14.23
N ASP A 111 -13.70 -1.85 14.84
CA ASP A 111 -15.07 -2.30 14.61
C ASP A 111 -15.63 -1.75 13.30
N ARG A 112 -16.31 -2.61 12.54
CA ARG A 112 -16.98 -2.24 11.30
C ARG A 112 -18.47 -2.54 11.37
N ALA A 113 -19.26 -1.61 10.87
CA ALA A 113 -20.69 -1.79 10.65
C ALA A 113 -20.92 -2.71 9.43
N SER A 114 -22.03 -3.45 9.47
CA SER A 114 -22.46 -4.34 8.40
C SER A 114 -23.22 -3.60 7.31
N ARG A 115 -23.00 -3.97 6.04
CA ARG A 115 -23.70 -3.41 4.86
C ARG A 115 -23.66 -1.89 4.80
N VAL A 116 -22.49 -1.32 5.06
CA VAL A 116 -22.29 0.13 4.95
C VAL A 116 -21.38 0.50 3.80
N VAL A 117 -21.50 1.75 3.37
CA VAL A 117 -20.53 2.42 2.51
C VAL A 117 -19.93 3.61 3.27
N VAL A 118 -18.61 3.76 3.18
CA VAL A 118 -17.85 4.78 3.91
C VAL A 118 -16.91 5.47 2.94
N ASP A 119 -16.83 6.80 3.01
CA ASP A 119 -15.78 7.54 2.34
C ASP A 119 -14.47 7.37 3.11
N ILE A 120 -13.45 6.88 2.41
CA ILE A 120 -12.11 6.63 2.94
C ILE A 120 -11.05 7.49 2.24
N GLY A 121 -11.47 8.51 1.49
CA GLY A 121 -10.60 9.51 0.90
C GLY A 121 -10.22 10.60 1.91
N HIS A 122 -8.97 11.05 1.87
CA HIS A 122 -8.51 12.20 2.63
C HIS A 122 -8.79 13.50 1.87
N GLY A 123 -9.42 14.47 2.54
CA GLY A 123 -9.74 15.78 1.98
C GLY A 123 -10.98 15.71 1.09
N ASP A 124 -10.86 16.21 -0.14
CA ASP A 124 -11.95 16.26 -1.12
C ASP A 124 -11.99 15.02 -2.05
N ARG A 125 -11.22 13.98 -1.72
CA ARG A 125 -11.19 12.71 -2.46
C ARG A 125 -12.41 11.87 -2.11
N GLU A 126 -12.99 11.19 -3.09
CA GLU A 126 -14.14 10.30 -2.91
C GLU A 126 -13.73 8.85 -3.15
N TYR A 127 -13.35 8.14 -2.09
CA TYR A 127 -12.96 6.74 -2.16
C TYR A 127 -13.97 5.91 -1.37
N TRP A 128 -14.72 5.04 -2.04
CA TRP A 128 -15.87 4.37 -1.44
C TRP A 128 -15.55 2.94 -1.02
N ALA A 129 -15.53 2.70 0.28
CA ALA A 129 -15.34 1.39 0.90
C ALA A 129 -16.69 0.73 1.25
N PHE A 130 -16.83 -0.57 0.98
CA PHE A 130 -18.07 -1.32 1.17
C PHE A 130 -17.87 -2.53 2.08
N THR A 131 -18.77 -2.70 3.06
CA THR A 131 -18.77 -3.88 3.93
C THR A 131 -19.90 -4.85 3.65
N ASN A 132 -19.67 -6.14 3.84
CA ASN A 132 -20.73 -7.14 3.76
C ASN A 132 -21.56 -7.20 5.06
N GLU A 133 -22.47 -8.18 5.17
CA GLU A 133 -23.32 -8.34 6.35
C GLU A 133 -22.59 -8.73 7.65
N HIS A 134 -21.32 -9.11 7.53
CA HIS A 134 -20.43 -9.48 8.63
C HIS A 134 -19.41 -8.37 8.94
N GLY A 135 -19.57 -7.19 8.35
CA GLY A 135 -18.64 -6.07 8.54
C GLY A 135 -17.29 -6.27 7.86
N GLN A 136 -17.12 -7.29 7.01
CA GLN A 136 -15.88 -7.47 6.25
C GLN A 136 -15.81 -6.44 5.12
N LEU A 137 -14.68 -5.74 4.98
CA LEU A 137 -14.41 -4.84 3.85
C LEU A 137 -14.22 -5.67 2.59
N ILE A 138 -15.17 -5.64 1.66
CA ILE A 138 -15.20 -6.53 0.49
C ILE A 138 -14.87 -5.82 -0.82
N LYS A 139 -15.00 -4.49 -0.85
CA LYS A 139 -14.79 -3.71 -2.06
C LYS A 139 -14.39 -2.28 -1.73
N VAL A 140 -13.48 -1.72 -2.52
CA VAL A 140 -13.16 -0.28 -2.54
C VAL A 140 -13.23 0.22 -3.98
N LEU A 141 -13.84 1.38 -4.19
CA LEU A 141 -13.97 2.01 -5.50
C LEU A 141 -13.49 3.46 -5.46
N ALA A 142 -12.79 3.90 -6.51
CA ALA A 142 -12.50 5.30 -6.75
C ALA A 142 -12.51 5.57 -8.26
N GLU A 143 -13.14 6.68 -8.68
CA GLU A 143 -13.10 7.11 -10.08
C GLU A 143 -11.68 7.53 -10.47
N GLU A 144 -11.01 8.26 -9.57
CA GLU A 144 -9.65 8.73 -9.72
C GLU A 144 -8.90 8.59 -8.40
N ILE A 145 -7.71 8.00 -8.43
CA ILE A 145 -6.74 7.98 -7.33
C ILE A 145 -5.79 9.15 -7.52
N ILE A 146 -5.79 10.09 -6.57
CA ILE A 146 -4.96 11.28 -6.57
C ILE A 146 -3.86 11.11 -5.51
N PRO A 147 -2.57 11.01 -5.90
CA PRO A 147 -1.47 10.92 -4.95
C PRO A 147 -1.45 12.05 -3.92
N GLN A 148 -0.95 11.76 -2.73
CA GLN A 148 -0.71 12.74 -1.68
C GLN A 148 0.33 13.78 -2.13
N ASP A 149 0.16 15.03 -1.69
CA ASP A 149 1.13 16.11 -1.85
C ASP A 149 1.56 16.66 -0.49
N ASP A 150 2.64 16.11 0.06
CA ASP A 150 3.24 16.50 1.34
C ASP A 150 3.56 18.00 1.46
N ALA A 151 3.68 18.72 0.34
CA ALA A 151 4.00 20.14 0.35
C ALA A 151 2.77 21.05 0.53
N SER A 152 1.58 20.57 0.15
CA SER A 152 0.35 21.36 0.17
C SER A 152 -0.73 20.80 1.09
N GLU A 153 -0.68 19.51 1.41
CA GLU A 153 -1.65 18.82 2.24
C GLU A 153 -1.23 18.79 3.73
N PRO A 154 -2.20 18.72 4.67
CA PRO A 154 -1.94 18.77 6.10
C PRO A 154 -1.44 17.42 6.64
N VAL A 155 -0.26 16.99 6.21
CA VAL A 155 0.39 15.77 6.68
C VAL A 155 1.19 16.01 7.96
N LEU A 156 1.36 14.95 8.75
CA LEU A 156 2.27 14.91 9.89
C LEU A 156 3.73 14.99 9.43
N SER A 157 4.65 15.23 10.37
CA SER A 157 6.09 15.34 10.05
C SER A 157 6.72 14.08 9.45
N ASN A 158 6.03 12.93 9.54
CA ASN A 158 6.42 11.66 8.95
C ASN A 158 5.74 11.40 7.58
N GLY A 159 4.99 12.36 7.03
CA GLY A 159 4.26 12.24 5.78
C GLY A 159 2.87 11.60 5.89
N ARG A 160 2.48 11.10 7.07
CA ARG A 160 1.18 10.43 7.24
C ARG A 160 0.05 11.43 7.49
N TYR A 161 -1.18 11.10 7.09
CA TYR A 161 -2.36 11.90 7.47
C TYR A 161 -2.72 11.73 8.94
N PHE A 162 -2.62 10.49 9.45
CA PHE A 162 -2.96 10.13 10.81
C PHE A 162 -1.77 9.50 11.53
N TRP A 163 -1.80 9.57 12.85
CA TRP A 163 -0.65 9.20 13.67
C TRP A 163 -0.45 7.69 13.77
N ASP A 164 -1.53 6.92 13.58
CA ASP A 164 -1.58 5.46 13.71
C ASP A 164 -2.92 4.94 13.16
N GLU A 165 -2.98 3.66 12.80
CA GLU A 165 -4.04 3.02 12.04
C GLU A 165 -5.07 2.30 12.94
N ALA A 166 -6.23 2.00 12.34
CA ALA A 166 -7.29 1.24 13.00
C ALA A 166 -6.90 -0.18 13.39
N LYS A 167 -7.27 -0.57 14.60
CA LYS A 167 -6.92 -1.87 15.21
C LYS A 167 -7.91 -2.97 14.82
N VAL A 168 -8.05 -3.20 13.51
CA VAL A 168 -8.97 -4.20 12.94
C VAL A 168 -8.59 -5.61 13.42
N PRO A 169 -9.54 -6.45 13.87
CA PRO A 169 -9.23 -7.80 14.37
C PRO A 169 -8.34 -8.61 13.42
N GLY A 170 -7.18 -9.04 13.90
CA GLY A 170 -6.13 -9.70 13.15
C GLY A 170 -4.78 -8.96 13.21
N VAL A 171 -4.78 -7.63 13.32
CA VAL A 171 -3.54 -6.81 13.36
C VAL A 171 -2.77 -6.94 14.67
N GLU A 172 -3.32 -7.62 15.68
CA GLU A 172 -2.58 -8.00 16.88
C GLU A 172 -1.47 -9.04 16.62
N SER A 173 -1.49 -9.70 15.46
CA SER A 173 -0.46 -10.64 15.03
C SER A 173 0.82 -9.88 14.65
N ASP A 174 1.99 -10.37 15.07
CA ASP A 174 3.29 -9.78 14.72
C ASP A 174 3.70 -10.01 13.25
N THR A 175 2.98 -10.88 12.55
CA THR A 175 3.15 -11.19 11.13
C THR A 175 2.20 -10.43 10.21
N LEU A 176 1.24 -9.68 10.78
CA LEU A 176 0.24 -8.93 10.02
C LEU A 176 0.37 -7.44 10.34
N ASP A 177 0.42 -6.63 9.30
CA ASP A 177 0.39 -5.18 9.40
C ASP A 177 -1.04 -4.66 9.31
N GLU A 178 -1.20 -3.40 9.70
CA GLU A 178 -2.36 -2.55 9.42
C GLU A 178 -2.32 -2.10 7.96
N GLY A 179 -2.46 -3.05 7.04
CA GLY A 179 -2.32 -2.81 5.60
C GLY A 179 -3.45 -1.95 5.07
N HIS A 180 -3.09 -0.80 4.50
CA HIS A 180 -4.04 0.05 3.78
C HIS A 180 -4.49 -0.63 2.47
N VAL A 181 -5.77 -0.51 2.13
CA VAL A 181 -6.27 -0.87 0.80
C VAL A 181 -5.90 0.23 -0.21
N ILE A 182 -6.05 1.50 0.19
CA ILE A 182 -5.47 2.65 -0.49
C ILE A 182 -4.53 3.36 0.48
N ALA A 183 -3.23 3.39 0.20
CA ALA A 183 -2.24 3.98 1.09
C ALA A 183 -2.44 5.48 1.37
N ASP A 184 -1.87 5.96 2.48
CA ASP A 184 -1.75 7.40 2.81
C ASP A 184 -1.17 8.17 1.60
N SER A 185 -0.11 7.64 0.98
CA SER A 185 0.55 8.26 -0.19
C SER A 185 -0.33 8.36 -1.45
N LEU A 186 -1.47 7.66 -1.47
CA LEU A 186 -2.48 7.68 -2.53
C LEU A 186 -3.77 8.40 -2.09
N GLY A 187 -3.75 9.05 -0.92
CA GLY A 187 -4.88 9.82 -0.42
C GLY A 187 -5.87 9.03 0.44
N GLY A 188 -5.55 7.81 0.86
CA GLY A 188 -6.43 7.03 1.74
C GLY A 188 -6.30 7.45 3.22
N VAL A 189 -7.35 7.22 4.00
CA VAL A 189 -7.37 7.47 5.46
C VAL A 189 -7.01 6.21 6.27
N SER A 190 -6.84 6.32 7.58
CA SER A 190 -6.35 5.21 8.44
C SER A 190 -7.44 4.50 9.26
N ASN A 191 -8.73 4.72 8.96
CA ASN A 191 -9.84 4.12 9.69
C ASN A 191 -10.09 2.65 9.28
N ALA A 192 -10.90 1.94 10.06
CA ALA A 192 -11.15 0.51 9.83
C ALA A 192 -11.67 0.17 8.43
N TYR A 193 -12.29 1.09 7.71
CA TYR A 193 -12.87 0.83 6.38
C TYR A 193 -11.84 0.94 5.25
N ASN A 194 -10.59 1.30 5.56
CA ASN A 194 -9.46 1.28 4.64
C ASN A 194 -8.29 0.40 5.11
N ILE A 195 -8.34 -0.15 6.32
CA ILE A 195 -7.26 -0.96 6.90
C ILE A 195 -7.68 -2.43 6.95
N THR A 196 -6.84 -3.35 6.50
CA THR A 196 -7.04 -4.80 6.64
C THR A 196 -5.81 -5.45 7.28
N PRO A 197 -5.96 -6.50 8.11
CA PRO A 197 -4.83 -7.32 8.52
C PRO A 197 -4.17 -7.96 7.30
N GLN A 198 -2.98 -7.50 6.94
CA GLN A 198 -2.27 -7.90 5.73
C GLN A 198 -0.89 -8.45 6.07
N GLU A 199 -0.44 -9.49 5.37
CA GLU A 199 0.89 -10.04 5.62
C GLU A 199 1.98 -8.97 5.44
N SER A 200 2.86 -8.83 6.44
CA SER A 200 3.76 -7.69 6.53
C SER A 200 4.76 -7.59 5.37
N THR A 201 5.24 -8.73 4.86
CA THR A 201 6.18 -8.75 3.73
C THR A 201 5.47 -8.34 2.43
N LEU A 202 4.28 -8.87 2.19
CA LEU A 202 3.39 -8.50 1.09
C LEU A 202 3.05 -7.01 1.11
N ASN A 203 2.64 -6.50 2.27
CA ASN A 203 2.28 -5.10 2.49
C ASN A 203 3.46 -4.15 2.20
N ARG A 204 4.64 -4.46 2.74
CA ARG A 204 5.78 -3.53 2.73
C ARG A 204 6.67 -3.66 1.50
N HIS A 205 6.76 -4.85 0.93
CA HIS A 205 7.77 -5.22 -0.06
C HIS A 205 7.24 -6.14 -1.18
N GLY A 206 5.97 -6.57 -1.13
CA GLY A 206 5.36 -7.43 -2.14
C GLY A 206 4.43 -6.67 -3.08
N ASP A 207 3.44 -7.37 -3.63
CA ASP A 207 2.57 -6.87 -4.69
C ASP A 207 1.78 -5.62 -4.29
N GLN A 208 1.40 -5.47 -3.02
CA GLN A 208 0.78 -4.24 -2.50
C GLN A 208 1.69 -3.02 -2.70
N ALA A 209 2.95 -3.12 -2.29
CA ALA A 209 3.92 -2.02 -2.43
C ALA A 209 4.21 -1.71 -3.91
N TYR A 210 4.31 -2.74 -4.76
CA TYR A 210 4.53 -2.55 -6.20
C TYR A 210 3.36 -1.84 -6.89
N LEU A 211 2.12 -2.21 -6.55
CA LEU A 211 0.91 -1.56 -7.03
C LEU A 211 0.91 -0.08 -6.65
N GLU A 212 1.19 0.23 -5.37
CA GLU A 212 1.19 1.61 -4.88
C GLU A 212 2.26 2.47 -5.55
N ASP A 213 3.46 1.92 -5.72
CA ASP A 213 4.55 2.57 -6.43
C ASP A 213 4.20 2.82 -7.90
N ALA A 214 3.55 1.86 -8.57
CA ALA A 214 3.14 2.02 -9.96
C ALA A 214 2.14 3.18 -10.14
N ILE A 215 1.12 3.24 -9.28
CA ILE A 215 0.11 4.33 -9.28
C ILE A 215 0.78 5.67 -8.97
N ARG A 216 1.62 5.74 -7.93
CA ARG A 216 2.31 6.98 -7.55
C ARG A 216 3.22 7.50 -8.67
N ASN A 217 3.98 6.61 -9.30
CA ASN A 217 4.88 6.96 -10.41
C ASN A 217 4.12 7.40 -11.68
N ALA A 218 2.91 6.89 -11.89
CA ALA A 218 2.03 7.33 -12.96
C ALA A 218 1.36 8.69 -12.68
N GLY A 219 1.44 9.20 -11.46
CA GLY A 219 0.80 10.43 -11.02
C GLY A 219 -0.68 10.24 -10.63
N GLY A 220 -1.09 9.01 -10.35
CA GLY A 220 -2.47 8.63 -10.06
C GLY A 220 -2.96 7.50 -10.96
N ALA A 221 -4.22 7.11 -10.75
CA ALA A 221 -4.91 6.09 -11.55
C ALA A 221 -6.39 6.46 -11.72
N THR A 222 -7.07 5.87 -12.70
CA THR A 222 -8.53 5.97 -12.84
C THR A 222 -9.16 4.58 -12.78
N ASP A 223 -10.49 4.54 -12.61
CA ASP A 223 -11.27 3.30 -12.63
C ASP A 223 -10.75 2.26 -11.61
N PHE A 224 -10.40 2.74 -10.41
CA PHE A 224 -9.81 1.92 -9.37
C PHE A 224 -10.89 1.08 -8.68
N GLU A 225 -10.68 -0.23 -8.66
CA GLU A 225 -11.49 -1.21 -7.93
C GLU A 225 -10.57 -2.16 -7.18
N ALA A 226 -10.78 -2.29 -5.87
CA ALA A 226 -10.22 -3.37 -5.07
C ALA A 226 -11.35 -4.33 -4.67
N ILE A 227 -11.17 -5.63 -4.93
CA ILE A 227 -12.04 -6.70 -4.46
C ILE A 227 -11.27 -7.52 -3.44
N ILE A 228 -11.86 -7.69 -2.26
CA ILE A 228 -11.21 -8.34 -1.12
C ILE A 228 -12.01 -9.58 -0.73
N THR A 229 -11.36 -10.73 -0.74
CA THR A 229 -12.00 -12.02 -0.46
C THR A 229 -11.51 -12.57 0.88
N TYR A 230 -12.40 -13.28 1.58
CA TYR A 230 -12.15 -13.83 2.91
C TYR A 230 -12.36 -15.35 2.90
N PRO A 231 -11.63 -16.09 3.76
CA PRO A 231 -11.77 -17.55 3.84
C PRO A 231 -13.07 -17.99 4.53
N SER A 232 -13.66 -17.14 5.38
CA SER A 232 -14.95 -17.34 6.04
C SER A 232 -15.54 -16.01 6.48
N THR A 233 -16.74 -16.02 7.04
CA THR A 233 -17.43 -14.82 7.56
C THR A 233 -17.09 -14.51 9.03
N ASP A 234 -16.26 -15.34 9.67
CA ASP A 234 -15.93 -15.25 11.10
C ASP A 234 -14.62 -14.50 11.38
N THR A 235 -13.92 -14.06 10.32
CA THR A 235 -12.62 -13.39 10.41
C THR A 235 -12.63 -12.05 9.69
N GLN A 236 -11.82 -11.09 10.15
CA GLN A 236 -11.56 -9.84 9.44
C GLN A 236 -10.23 -9.87 8.67
N ILE A 237 -9.56 -11.03 8.63
CA ILE A 237 -8.31 -11.26 7.88
C ILE A 237 -8.68 -11.73 6.46
N PRO A 238 -8.37 -10.95 5.41
CA PRO A 238 -8.58 -11.37 4.03
C PRO A 238 -7.70 -12.57 3.66
N SER A 239 -8.15 -13.34 2.68
CA SER A 239 -7.33 -14.37 2.03
C SER A 239 -6.74 -13.91 0.71
N HIS A 240 -7.37 -12.96 0.02
CA HIS A 240 -6.99 -12.57 -1.34
C HIS A 240 -7.43 -11.14 -1.68
N TYR A 241 -6.63 -10.47 -2.50
CA TYR A 241 -6.91 -9.16 -3.06
C TYR A 241 -6.84 -9.21 -4.58
N GLN A 242 -7.78 -8.55 -5.24
CA GLN A 242 -7.71 -8.26 -6.66
C GLN A 242 -7.93 -6.77 -6.88
N TYR A 243 -6.96 -6.10 -7.49
CA TYR A 243 -7.02 -4.71 -7.86
C TYR A 243 -7.13 -4.56 -9.37
N THR A 244 -8.04 -3.72 -9.82
CA THR A 244 -8.17 -3.30 -11.22
C THR A 244 -8.07 -1.79 -11.26
N TYR A 245 -7.22 -1.24 -12.12
CA TYR A 245 -7.07 0.21 -12.25
C TYR A 245 -6.42 0.58 -13.59
N THR A 246 -6.62 1.82 -14.02
CA THR A 246 -6.06 2.34 -15.27
C THR A 246 -4.94 3.34 -14.99
N ILE A 247 -3.74 3.08 -15.51
CA ILE A 247 -2.61 4.03 -15.50
C ILE A 247 -2.12 4.30 -16.92
N MET A 248 -1.92 5.57 -17.24
CA MET A 248 -1.47 6.02 -18.57
C MET A 248 -2.32 5.44 -19.73
N GLY A 249 -3.61 5.20 -19.50
CA GLY A 249 -4.54 4.64 -20.47
C GLY A 249 -4.48 3.12 -20.66
N ASN A 250 -3.76 2.38 -19.81
CA ASN A 250 -3.74 0.93 -19.81
C ASN A 250 -4.37 0.40 -18.52
N GLU A 251 -5.29 -0.56 -18.68
CA GLU A 251 -5.86 -1.32 -17.57
C GLU A 251 -4.81 -2.30 -17.03
N VAL A 252 -4.65 -2.31 -15.71
CA VAL A 252 -3.79 -3.21 -14.94
C VAL A 252 -4.69 -4.02 -14.02
N VAL A 253 -4.38 -5.31 -13.90
CA VAL A 253 -5.06 -6.22 -12.98
C VAL A 253 -4.00 -6.94 -12.16
N ASP A 254 -3.95 -6.63 -10.87
CA ASP A 254 -3.07 -7.28 -9.90
C ASP A 254 -3.90 -8.18 -8.97
N SER A 255 -3.44 -9.39 -8.72
CA SER A 255 -4.19 -10.40 -7.98
C SER A 255 -3.22 -11.25 -7.17
N PHE A 256 -3.38 -11.24 -5.84
CA PHE A 256 -2.45 -11.88 -4.92
C PHE A 256 -3.12 -12.35 -3.63
N ASP A 257 -2.58 -13.43 -3.07
CA ASP A 257 -3.03 -14.01 -1.81
C ASP A 257 -2.41 -13.27 -0.61
N ASN A 258 -3.13 -13.22 0.51
CA ASN A 258 -2.67 -12.60 1.76
C ASN A 258 -1.74 -13.56 2.54
N VAL A 259 -0.60 -13.89 1.93
CA VAL A 259 0.41 -14.82 2.44
C VAL A 259 1.80 -14.24 2.24
N ASN A 260 2.80 -14.82 2.91
CA ASN A 260 4.17 -14.35 2.77
C ASN A 260 4.72 -14.69 1.36
N PRO A 261 5.04 -13.68 0.53
CA PRO A 261 5.54 -13.91 -0.82
C PRO A 261 6.89 -14.64 -0.83
N ASP A 262 7.73 -14.47 0.19
CA ASP A 262 9.02 -15.17 0.27
C ASP A 262 8.82 -16.68 0.48
N GLU A 263 7.85 -17.08 1.31
CA GLU A 263 7.53 -18.50 1.54
C GLU A 263 6.93 -19.15 0.28
N VAL A 264 6.04 -18.45 -0.42
CA VAL A 264 5.48 -18.93 -1.69
C VAL A 264 6.59 -19.08 -2.73
N ASN A 265 7.46 -18.08 -2.88
CA ASN A 265 8.56 -18.11 -3.83
C ASN A 265 9.61 -19.16 -3.48
N GLU A 266 9.91 -19.38 -2.20
CA GLU A 266 10.77 -20.47 -1.74
C GLU A 266 10.15 -21.81 -2.10
N SER A 267 8.86 -22.02 -1.82
CA SER A 267 8.17 -23.26 -2.16
C SER A 267 8.13 -23.53 -3.67
N LEU A 268 8.04 -22.50 -4.51
CA LEU A 268 8.12 -22.60 -5.98
C LEU A 268 9.55 -22.96 -6.43
N ASN A 269 10.55 -22.35 -5.81
CA ASN A 269 11.96 -22.69 -6.07
C ASN A 269 12.30 -24.12 -5.59
N GLU A 270 11.69 -24.59 -4.50
CA GLU A 270 11.84 -25.96 -3.98
C GLU A 270 11.02 -26.99 -4.76
N THR A 271 9.83 -26.65 -5.27
CA THR A 271 9.09 -27.51 -6.21
C THR A 271 9.67 -27.48 -7.62
N THR A 272 10.66 -26.62 -7.86
CA THR A 272 11.66 -26.82 -8.90
C THR A 272 12.75 -27.80 -8.41
N GLU A 273 12.38 -28.86 -7.68
CA GLU A 273 13.14 -30.12 -7.80
C GLU A 273 13.15 -30.45 -9.28
N ASP A 274 14.34 -30.83 -9.77
CA ASP A 274 14.72 -30.99 -11.16
C ASP A 274 13.54 -31.13 -12.13
N PRO A 275 13.55 -30.43 -13.28
CA PRO A 275 12.59 -30.73 -14.34
C PRO A 275 12.52 -32.26 -14.46
N PRO A 276 11.32 -32.86 -14.68
CA PRO A 276 11.27 -34.29 -14.95
C PRO A 276 12.40 -34.56 -15.93
N GLU A 277 13.18 -35.64 -15.72
CA GLU A 277 14.05 -36.14 -16.77
C GLU A 277 13.15 -36.35 -18.01
N GLU A 278 12.95 -35.28 -18.78
CA GLU A 278 12.90 -35.23 -20.21
C GLU A 278 13.93 -36.27 -20.59
N PRO A 279 13.53 -37.33 -21.30
CA PRO A 279 14.40 -38.46 -21.57
C PRO A 279 15.72 -37.86 -22.00
N ALA A 280 16.77 -38.09 -21.20
CA ALA A 280 18.03 -37.38 -21.26
C ALA A 280 18.23 -36.77 -22.63
N SER A 281 18.13 -35.44 -22.75
CA SER A 281 18.72 -34.76 -23.90
C SER A 281 20.23 -34.95 -23.75
N GLN A 282 20.70 -36.17 -24.06
CA GLN A 282 21.77 -36.31 -25.02
C GLN A 282 21.39 -35.32 -26.13
N GLU A 283 22.15 -34.29 -26.40
CA GLU A 283 23.56 -34.37 -26.65
C GLU A 283 24.16 -32.99 -26.37
N ASN A 284 25.16 -32.92 -25.50
CA ASN A 284 26.29 -32.03 -25.80
C ASN A 284 27.03 -32.74 -26.94
N GLY A 285 26.42 -32.72 -28.12
CA GLY A 285 26.84 -33.52 -29.26
C GLY A 285 28.14 -32.97 -29.74
N GLU A 286 29.14 -33.84 -29.86
CA GLU A 286 30.31 -33.45 -30.63
C GLU A 286 29.79 -33.18 -32.04
N VAL A 287 29.87 -31.93 -32.52
CA VAL A 287 29.41 -31.56 -33.87
C VAL A 287 29.95 -32.50 -34.94
N SER A 288 31.08 -33.17 -34.71
CA SER A 288 31.67 -34.22 -35.55
C SER A 288 30.81 -35.48 -35.73
N GLU A 289 29.83 -35.75 -34.88
CA GLU A 289 28.89 -36.88 -35.04
C GLU A 289 27.81 -36.56 -36.08
N VAL A 290 27.51 -35.28 -36.30
CA VAL A 290 26.48 -34.81 -37.25
C VAL A 290 27.10 -34.20 -38.51
N ASP A 291 28.21 -33.46 -38.40
CA ASP A 291 28.99 -32.91 -39.51
C ASP A 291 29.81 -34.01 -40.20
N THR A 292 29.13 -34.82 -41.01
CA THR A 292 29.72 -35.96 -41.74
C THR A 292 30.84 -35.56 -42.69
N ASN A 293 30.85 -34.30 -43.13
CA ASN A 293 31.79 -33.78 -44.10
C ASN A 293 32.95 -32.98 -43.45
N GLY A 294 32.86 -32.70 -42.16
CA GLY A 294 33.91 -32.09 -41.33
C GLY A 294 34.21 -30.62 -41.65
N ASN A 295 33.25 -29.88 -42.22
CA ASN A 295 33.43 -28.47 -42.61
C ASN A 295 33.05 -27.47 -41.49
N GLY A 296 32.60 -27.94 -40.34
CA GLY A 296 32.14 -27.15 -39.20
C GLY A 296 30.75 -26.53 -39.36
N GLN A 297 29.99 -26.91 -40.39
CA GLN A 297 28.60 -26.51 -40.63
C GLN A 297 27.72 -27.72 -40.92
N VAL A 298 26.63 -27.82 -40.17
CA VAL A 298 25.65 -28.89 -40.31
C VAL A 298 24.53 -28.46 -41.23
N THR A 299 24.23 -29.29 -42.22
CA THR A 299 23.08 -29.12 -43.11
C THR A 299 21.80 -29.74 -42.53
N ILE A 300 20.64 -29.32 -43.03
CA ILE A 300 19.34 -29.94 -42.65
C ILE A 300 19.37 -31.45 -42.91
N ALA A 301 19.93 -31.89 -44.03
CA ALA A 301 20.04 -33.31 -44.37
C ALA A 301 20.89 -34.10 -43.37
N GLU A 302 22.03 -33.52 -42.92
CA GLU A 302 22.88 -34.14 -41.90
C GLU A 302 22.18 -34.23 -40.55
N ALA A 303 21.41 -33.21 -40.18
CA ALA A 303 20.60 -33.22 -38.97
C ALA A 303 19.47 -34.27 -39.05
N GLU A 304 18.75 -34.36 -40.18
CA GLU A 304 17.70 -35.37 -40.39
C GLU A 304 18.25 -36.80 -40.39
N ASP A 305 19.41 -37.03 -41.05
CA ASP A 305 20.10 -38.32 -41.06
C ASP A 305 20.59 -38.73 -39.65
N ALA A 306 20.95 -37.74 -38.81
CA ALA A 306 21.26 -37.93 -37.40
C ALA A 306 20.00 -38.11 -36.52
N GLY A 307 18.79 -38.06 -37.09
CA GLY A 307 17.53 -38.31 -36.40
C GLY A 307 16.86 -37.09 -35.78
N TYR A 308 17.35 -35.88 -36.07
CA TYR A 308 16.74 -34.64 -35.59
C TYR A 308 15.50 -34.25 -36.39
N SER A 309 14.51 -33.70 -35.70
CA SER A 309 13.29 -33.18 -36.31
C SER A 309 13.40 -31.68 -36.59
N MET A 310 12.89 -31.25 -37.75
CA MET A 310 12.84 -29.83 -38.15
C MET A 310 11.53 -29.15 -37.68
N PRO A 311 11.54 -27.82 -37.42
CA PRO A 311 12.68 -26.92 -37.51
C PRO A 311 13.59 -26.98 -36.26
N ILE A 312 14.88 -26.78 -36.46
CA ILE A 312 15.85 -26.56 -35.39
C ILE A 312 15.82 -25.08 -35.00
N VAL A 313 15.48 -24.78 -33.75
CA VAL A 313 15.33 -23.40 -33.25
C VAL A 313 16.60 -22.90 -32.55
N GLU A 314 16.71 -21.58 -32.37
CA GLU A 314 17.90 -20.90 -31.79
C GLU A 314 18.38 -21.49 -30.45
N GLY A 315 17.48 -22.05 -29.65
CA GLY A 315 17.81 -22.71 -28.38
C GLY A 315 18.45 -24.10 -28.50
N HIS A 316 18.49 -24.70 -29.69
CA HIS A 316 19.02 -26.06 -29.89
C HIS A 316 20.55 -26.05 -30.07
N TRP A 317 21.27 -27.01 -29.47
CA TRP A 317 22.75 -27.05 -29.50
C TRP A 317 23.36 -27.11 -30.91
N LEU A 318 22.63 -27.71 -31.86
CA LEU A 318 23.03 -27.82 -33.26
C LEU A 318 22.88 -26.50 -34.03
N TYR A 319 22.02 -25.59 -33.56
CA TYR A 319 21.65 -24.36 -34.25
C TYR A 319 22.84 -23.45 -34.62
N PRO A 320 23.85 -23.21 -33.74
CA PRO A 320 25.02 -22.39 -34.09
C PRO A 320 25.87 -22.94 -35.24
N TYR A 321 25.73 -24.23 -35.55
CA TYR A 321 26.43 -24.90 -36.65
C TYR A 321 25.59 -24.97 -37.91
N MET A 322 24.31 -24.59 -37.85
CA MET A 322 23.39 -24.59 -38.99
C MET A 322 23.24 -23.19 -39.58
N ARG A 323 22.79 -23.14 -40.83
CA ARG A 323 22.61 -21.87 -41.55
C ARG A 323 21.16 -21.42 -41.55
N ASP A 324 20.86 -20.45 -40.71
CA ASP A 324 19.63 -19.65 -40.82
C ASP A 324 19.79 -18.62 -41.96
N ASN A 325 19.00 -18.78 -43.03
CA ASN A 325 19.05 -17.90 -44.19
C ASN A 325 18.15 -16.66 -44.08
N ASN A 326 17.12 -16.70 -43.23
CA ASN A 326 16.13 -15.62 -43.09
C ASN A 326 16.25 -14.87 -41.76
N GLY A 327 17.07 -15.35 -40.83
CA GLY A 327 17.34 -14.72 -39.53
C GLY A 327 16.15 -14.81 -38.58
N ASN A 328 15.23 -15.77 -38.76
CA ASN A 328 14.02 -15.91 -37.97
C ASN A 328 14.21 -16.76 -36.70
N GLY A 329 15.42 -17.27 -36.43
CA GLY A 329 15.67 -18.11 -35.27
C GLY A 329 15.35 -19.59 -35.50
N MET A 330 15.12 -20.02 -36.75
CA MET A 330 14.72 -21.38 -37.11
C MET A 330 15.41 -21.88 -38.39
N VAL A 331 15.84 -23.14 -38.41
CA VAL A 331 16.42 -23.81 -39.59
C VAL A 331 15.59 -25.04 -39.95
N GLY A 332 15.09 -25.10 -41.20
CA GLY A 332 14.35 -26.28 -41.71
C GLY A 332 12.86 -26.07 -42.00
N GLU A 333 12.42 -24.84 -42.29
CA GLU A 333 11.08 -24.55 -42.85
C GLU A 333 10.91 -24.98 -44.32
#